data_AF-A0A3D0ZIS0-F1
#
_entry.id   AF-A0A3D0ZIS0-F1
#
_cell.length_a   1.000
_cell.length_b   1.000
_cell.length_c   1.000
_cell.angle_alpha   90.00
_cell.angle_beta   90.00
_cell.angle_gamma   90.00
#
_symmetry.space_group_name_H-M   'P 1'
#
loop_
_entity.id
_entity.type
_entity.pdbx_description
1 polymer ?
#
loop_
_entity_poly.entity_id
_entity_poly.type
_entity_poly.pdbx_seq_one_letter_code
_entity_poly.pdbx_strand_id
1 'polypeptide(L)'
;GNAGNITAYWKGYKEYSAPFESETAGTLPAVSTKTPQMWGFQAAGAAPFVAGHPILEPDTIATAIRIGNPASWDGAIAARDESGGFIDAVTDEQILDAHRWLSAREGVFVEPGSAAGVAGLLKKHAAGEVPTGKTIVITVTGHGLKDPQWALRTEDGSEVQPVKVSNDVVTVAAELGLEEK
;
A
#
# COMPACT_ATOMS: atom_id res chain seq x y z
N GLY A 1 4.66 4.01 -8.89
CA GLY A 1 3.48 3.86 -9.77
C GLY A 1 3.32 5.09 -10.65
N ASN A 2 2.30 5.13 -11.53
CA ASN A 2 2.07 6.23 -12.48
C ASN A 2 1.49 7.52 -11.89
N ALA A 3 1.23 7.53 -10.58
CA ALA A 3 0.71 8.66 -9.79
C ALA A 3 -0.69 9.17 -10.12
N GLY A 4 -1.38 8.64 -11.14
CA GLY A 4 -2.77 9.01 -11.42
C GLY A 4 -3.71 8.81 -10.22
N ASN A 5 -3.47 7.80 -9.39
CA ASN A 5 -4.31 7.51 -8.23
C ASN A 5 -4.23 8.62 -7.17
N ILE A 6 -3.03 9.01 -6.71
CA ILE A 6 -2.87 10.08 -5.72
C ILE A 6 -3.43 11.41 -6.23
N THR A 7 -3.27 11.71 -7.52
CA THR A 7 -3.88 12.87 -8.17
C THR A 7 -5.41 12.81 -8.14
N ALA A 8 -6.00 11.66 -8.46
CA ALA A 8 -7.45 11.47 -8.44
C ALA A 8 -8.03 11.58 -7.03
N TYR A 9 -7.41 10.93 -6.04
CA TYR A 9 -7.84 11.03 -4.64
C TYR A 9 -7.79 12.47 -4.14
N TRP A 10 -6.69 13.20 -4.40
CA TRP A 10 -6.58 14.58 -3.97
C TRP A 10 -7.64 15.48 -4.61
N LYS A 11 -7.88 15.32 -5.92
CA LYS A 11 -8.96 16.01 -6.61
C LYS A 11 -10.32 15.75 -5.94
N GLY A 12 -10.65 14.48 -5.69
CA GLY A 12 -11.91 14.11 -5.04
C GLY A 12 -12.05 14.69 -3.62
N TYR A 13 -10.98 14.67 -2.82
CA TYR A 13 -11.00 15.27 -1.48
C TYR A 13 -11.23 16.79 -1.53
N LYS A 14 -10.61 17.49 -2.48
CA LYS A 14 -10.84 18.93 -2.67
C LYS A 14 -12.28 19.22 -3.06
N GLU A 15 -12.80 18.50 -4.05
CA GLU A 15 -14.19 18.65 -4.52
C GLU A 15 -15.21 18.37 -3.41
N TYR A 16 -14.94 17.39 -2.53
CA TYR A 16 -15.82 17.11 -1.39
C TYR A 16 -15.71 18.15 -0.25
N SER A 17 -14.63 18.93 -0.21
CA SER A 17 -14.38 19.92 0.85
C SER A 17 -14.96 21.31 0.57
N ALA A 18 -15.51 21.52 -0.61
CA ALA A 18 -16.06 22.80 -1.05
C ALA A 18 -17.38 22.57 -1.81
N PRO A 19 -18.23 23.60 -1.98
CA PRO A 19 -19.36 23.50 -2.90
C PRO A 19 -18.89 23.12 -4.30
N PHE A 20 -19.57 22.18 -4.94
CA PHE A 20 -19.22 21.65 -6.25
C PHE A 20 -20.35 21.87 -7.26
N GLU A 21 -20.03 22.48 -8.40
CA GLU A 21 -21.00 22.67 -9.49
C GLU A 21 -21.12 21.39 -10.31
N SER A 22 -22.24 20.68 -10.15
CA SER A 22 -22.58 19.50 -10.94
C SER A 22 -23.39 19.89 -12.18
N GLU A 23 -23.01 19.34 -13.34
CA GLU A 23 -23.74 19.53 -14.60
C GLU A 23 -25.19 19.03 -14.53
N THR A 24 -25.48 18.03 -13.69
CA THR A 24 -26.80 17.36 -13.63
C THR A 24 -27.59 17.67 -12.37
N ALA A 25 -26.92 18.11 -11.30
CA ALA A 25 -27.53 18.31 -9.98
C ALA A 25 -27.43 19.75 -9.46
N GLY A 26 -26.83 20.67 -10.22
CA GLY A 26 -26.55 22.04 -9.78
C GLY A 26 -25.47 22.10 -8.70
N THR A 27 -25.47 23.16 -7.90
CA THR A 27 -24.52 23.34 -6.79
C THR A 27 -24.76 22.31 -5.69
N LEU A 28 -23.82 21.39 -5.51
CA LEU A 28 -23.79 20.46 -4.39
C LEU A 28 -23.08 21.11 -3.19
N PRO A 29 -23.62 21.01 -1.97
CA PRO A 29 -22.94 21.51 -0.78
C PRO A 29 -21.69 20.70 -0.46
N ALA A 30 -20.72 21.32 0.22
CA ALA A 30 -19.55 20.62 0.74
C ALA A 30 -19.98 19.48 1.69
N VAL A 31 -19.34 18.32 1.55
CA VAL A 31 -19.61 17.12 2.36
C VAL A 31 -18.58 16.98 3.48
N SER A 32 -17.38 17.53 3.28
CA SER A 32 -16.30 17.54 4.27
C SER A 32 -15.93 18.97 4.66
N THR A 33 -15.53 19.15 5.92
CA THR A 33 -15.02 20.43 6.45
C THR A 33 -13.50 20.54 6.37
N LYS A 34 -12.81 19.47 5.93
CA LYS A 34 -11.35 19.39 5.86
C LYS A 34 -10.89 18.40 4.79
N THR A 35 -9.63 18.51 4.40
CA THR A 35 -8.94 17.57 3.51
C THR A 35 -7.90 16.76 4.29
N PRO A 36 -7.55 15.53 3.85
CA PRO A 36 -6.47 14.77 4.46
C PRO A 36 -5.10 15.24 3.96
N GLN A 37 -4.04 14.85 4.68
CA GLN A 37 -2.67 14.92 4.15
C GLN A 37 -2.42 13.71 3.24
N MET A 38 -1.95 13.95 2.02
CA MET A 38 -1.73 12.87 1.04
C MET A 38 -0.34 12.27 1.25
N TRP A 39 -0.28 11.01 1.67
CA TRP A 39 0.97 10.27 1.86
C TRP A 39 1.16 9.30 0.69
N GLY A 40 2.14 9.57 -0.16
CA GLY A 40 2.52 8.70 -1.28
C GLY A 40 3.73 7.84 -0.91
N PHE A 41 3.72 6.57 -1.32
CA PHE A 41 4.85 5.67 -1.13
C PHE A 41 5.23 4.99 -2.44
N GLN A 42 6.52 4.93 -2.72
CA GLN A 42 7.11 4.22 -3.85
C GLN A 42 7.99 3.07 -3.37
N ALA A 43 8.17 2.04 -4.19
CA ALA A 43 9.25 1.08 -3.97
C ALA A 43 10.60 1.78 -4.22
N ALA A 44 11.59 1.53 -3.37
CA ALA A 44 12.88 2.24 -3.38
C ALA A 44 13.60 2.17 -4.73
N GLY A 45 13.61 1.01 -5.38
CA GLY A 45 14.21 0.83 -6.73
C GLY A 45 13.38 1.44 -7.87
N ALA A 46 12.20 2.00 -7.59
CA ALA A 46 11.33 2.69 -8.54
C ALA A 46 10.70 3.96 -7.91
N ALA A 47 11.54 4.78 -7.25
CA ALA A 47 11.15 5.98 -6.52
C ALA A 47 11.56 7.33 -7.16
N PRO A 48 11.18 7.64 -8.42
CA PRO A 48 11.58 8.87 -9.08
C PRO A 48 11.14 10.18 -8.40
N PHE A 49 10.01 10.21 -7.67
CA PHE A 49 9.63 11.44 -6.94
C PHE A 49 10.57 11.73 -5.77
N VAL A 50 11.12 10.68 -5.15
CA VAL A 50 12.11 10.79 -4.07
C VAL A 50 13.47 11.17 -4.64
N ALA A 51 13.85 10.60 -5.78
CA ALA A 51 15.08 10.95 -6.50
C ALA A 51 15.04 12.35 -7.11
N GLY A 52 13.85 12.89 -7.39
CA GLY A 52 13.67 14.19 -8.05
C GLY A 52 13.90 14.15 -9.57
N HIS A 53 14.10 12.97 -10.15
CA HIS A 53 14.28 12.77 -11.59
C HIS A 53 13.79 11.37 -12.02
N PRO A 54 13.51 11.15 -13.32
CA PRO A 54 13.15 9.83 -13.81
C PRO A 54 14.22 8.77 -13.53
N ILE A 55 13.78 7.54 -13.24
CA ILE A 55 14.63 6.36 -13.10
C ILE A 55 14.50 5.55 -14.40
N LEU A 56 15.62 5.33 -15.10
CA LEU A 56 15.61 4.66 -16.42
C LEU A 56 15.40 3.14 -16.32
N GLU A 57 15.91 2.53 -15.25
CA GLU A 57 15.84 1.10 -15.00
C GLU A 57 15.14 0.84 -13.66
N PRO A 58 13.82 1.11 -13.55
CA PRO A 58 13.10 0.88 -12.30
C PRO A 58 13.07 -0.61 -11.99
N ASP A 59 13.34 -0.97 -10.73
CA ASP A 59 13.30 -2.35 -10.28
C ASP A 59 12.63 -2.48 -8.93
N THR A 60 11.76 -3.49 -8.82
CA THR A 60 11.04 -3.86 -7.60
C THR A 60 10.19 -5.10 -7.88
N ILE A 61 10.02 -5.93 -6.86
CA ILE A 61 9.04 -7.04 -6.85
C ILE A 61 7.59 -6.55 -7.03
N ALA A 62 7.31 -5.30 -6.66
CA ALA A 62 5.99 -4.70 -6.69
C ALA A 62 5.67 -4.16 -8.09
N THR A 63 5.44 -5.08 -9.03
CA THR A 63 5.27 -4.83 -10.46
C THR A 63 4.27 -3.70 -10.78
N ALA A 64 3.14 -3.63 -10.06
CA ALA A 64 2.13 -2.60 -10.22
C ALA A 64 2.65 -1.15 -10.01
N ILE A 65 3.73 -0.98 -9.26
CA ILE A 65 4.35 0.31 -8.98
C ILE A 65 5.77 0.47 -9.54
N ARG A 66 6.26 -0.51 -10.32
CA ARG A 66 7.56 -0.50 -11.04
C ARG A 66 7.55 0.49 -12.20
N ILE A 67 7.52 1.78 -11.87
CA ILE A 67 7.42 2.90 -12.82
C ILE A 67 8.52 3.91 -12.50
N GLY A 68 9.40 4.14 -13.46
CA GLY A 68 10.52 5.07 -13.35
C GLY A 68 10.24 6.48 -13.89
N ASN A 69 9.20 6.66 -14.73
CA ASN A 69 8.76 7.95 -15.23
C ASN A 69 7.22 8.08 -15.15
N PRO A 70 6.67 8.52 -14.00
CA PRO A 70 5.23 8.63 -13.77
C PRO A 70 4.55 9.64 -14.70
N ALA A 71 3.49 9.21 -15.38
CA ALA A 71 2.73 10.07 -16.30
C ALA A 71 2.05 11.26 -15.60
N SER A 72 1.58 11.10 -14.37
CA SER A 72 0.89 12.15 -13.61
C SER A 72 1.83 12.87 -12.63
N TRP A 73 3.04 13.22 -13.06
CA TRP A 73 4.07 13.80 -12.21
C TRP A 73 3.61 15.06 -11.46
N ASP A 74 3.20 16.07 -12.22
CA ASP A 74 2.81 17.37 -11.65
C ASP A 74 1.58 17.25 -10.75
N GLY A 75 0.63 16.38 -11.12
CA GLY A 75 -0.54 16.09 -10.30
C GLY A 75 -0.18 15.44 -8.96
N ALA A 76 0.87 14.65 -8.90
CA ALA A 76 1.36 14.04 -7.65
C ALA A 76 2.06 15.07 -6.76
N ILE A 77 2.89 15.93 -7.36
CA ILE A 77 3.57 17.02 -6.65
C ILE A 77 2.56 18.02 -6.10
N ALA A 78 1.56 18.42 -6.90
CA ALA A 78 0.47 19.27 -6.44
C ALA A 78 -0.30 18.61 -5.28
N ALA A 79 -0.64 17.32 -5.39
CA ALA A 79 -1.31 16.61 -4.31
C ALA A 79 -0.48 16.57 -3.03
N ARG A 80 0.83 16.36 -3.13
CA ARG A 80 1.77 16.39 -2.00
C ARG A 80 1.78 17.77 -1.33
N ASP A 81 2.03 18.80 -2.11
CA ASP A 81 2.30 20.16 -1.62
C ASP A 81 1.02 20.83 -1.11
N GLU A 82 -0.09 20.75 -1.85
CA GLU A 82 -1.37 21.37 -1.47
C GLU A 82 -2.02 20.70 -0.25
N SER A 83 -1.82 19.38 -0.08
CA SER A 83 -2.35 18.65 1.09
C SER A 83 -1.48 18.77 2.35
N GLY A 84 -0.27 19.35 2.22
CA GLY A 84 0.73 19.34 3.29
C GLY A 84 1.19 17.91 3.64
N GLY A 85 1.16 17.00 2.66
CA GLY A 85 1.59 15.62 2.78
C GLY A 85 3.03 15.41 2.32
N PHE A 86 3.38 14.18 1.94
CA PHE A 86 4.71 13.83 1.43
C PHE A 86 4.66 12.64 0.48
N ILE A 87 5.74 12.46 -0.28
CA ILE A 87 5.99 11.24 -1.06
C ILE A 87 7.34 10.68 -0.59
N ASP A 88 7.38 9.41 -0.21
CA ASP A 88 8.56 8.73 0.34
C ASP A 88 8.73 7.34 -0.31
N ALA A 89 9.83 6.66 0.00
CA ALA A 89 10.15 5.32 -0.49
C ALA A 89 10.17 4.28 0.63
N VAL A 90 9.82 3.05 0.28
CA VAL A 90 9.91 1.83 1.10
C VAL A 90 10.64 0.75 0.32
N THR A 91 11.40 -0.11 1.00
CA THR A 91 12.14 -1.19 0.34
C THR A 91 11.22 -2.38 0.01
N ASP A 92 11.67 -3.28 -0.86
CA ASP A 92 10.92 -4.48 -1.22
C ASP A 92 10.69 -5.40 -0.01
N GLU A 93 11.66 -5.46 0.90
CA GLU A 93 11.54 -6.18 2.17
C GLU A 93 10.41 -5.59 3.02
N GLN A 94 10.38 -4.27 3.19
CA GLN A 94 9.31 -3.60 3.94
C GLN A 94 7.93 -3.80 3.29
N ILE A 95 7.87 -3.83 1.95
CA ILE A 95 6.65 -4.13 1.20
C ILE A 95 6.17 -5.56 1.48
N LEU A 96 7.07 -6.55 1.44
CA LEU A 96 6.74 -7.95 1.73
C LEU A 96 6.31 -8.17 3.18
N ASP A 97 6.97 -7.51 4.12
CA ASP A 97 6.63 -7.59 5.54
C ASP A 97 5.22 -7.04 5.78
N ALA A 98 4.90 -5.88 5.19
CA ALA A 98 3.56 -5.30 5.26
C ALA A 98 2.51 -6.18 4.58
N HIS A 99 2.85 -6.77 3.43
CA HIS A 99 1.97 -7.71 2.71
C HIS A 99 1.62 -8.92 3.57
N ARG A 100 2.62 -9.55 4.21
CA ARG A 100 2.42 -10.69 5.12
C ARG A 100 1.64 -10.30 6.37
N TRP A 101 1.94 -9.13 6.93
CA TRP A 101 1.24 -8.60 8.09
C TRP A 101 -0.26 -8.45 7.84
N LEU A 102 -0.64 -7.84 6.72
CA LEU A 102 -2.04 -7.64 6.34
C LEU A 102 -2.80 -8.95 6.24
N SER A 103 -2.24 -9.97 5.60
CA SER A 103 -2.92 -11.25 5.45
C SER A 103 -2.97 -12.04 6.76
N ALA A 104 -1.87 -12.06 7.53
CA ALA A 104 -1.76 -12.88 8.74
C ALA A 104 -2.48 -12.29 9.95
N ARG A 105 -2.60 -10.96 10.03
CA ARG A 105 -3.17 -10.28 11.22
C ARG A 105 -4.52 -9.62 10.98
N GLU A 106 -4.73 -9.06 9.79
CA GLU A 106 -5.96 -8.31 9.47
C GLU A 106 -6.91 -9.10 8.57
N GLY A 107 -6.48 -10.24 8.03
CA GLY A 107 -7.26 -11.03 7.08
C GLY A 107 -7.48 -10.34 5.73
N VAL A 108 -6.62 -9.37 5.39
CA VAL A 108 -6.71 -8.58 4.14
C VAL A 108 -5.60 -9.02 3.20
N PHE A 109 -5.95 -9.67 2.09
CA PHE A 109 -4.97 -10.19 1.13
C PHE A 109 -4.87 -9.31 -0.12
N VAL A 110 -3.70 -8.68 -0.31
CA VAL A 110 -3.45 -7.66 -1.35
C VAL A 110 -2.22 -8.01 -2.18
N GLU A 111 -2.06 -7.45 -3.37
CA GLU A 111 -0.81 -7.59 -4.14
C GLU A 111 0.33 -6.76 -3.50
N PRO A 112 1.62 -7.06 -3.72
CA PRO A 112 2.74 -6.36 -3.08
C PRO A 112 2.69 -4.83 -3.25
N GLY A 113 2.38 -4.32 -4.45
CA GLY A 113 2.29 -2.87 -4.68
C GLY A 113 1.23 -2.16 -3.83
N SER A 114 0.15 -2.88 -3.46
CA SER A 114 -0.90 -2.36 -2.58
C SER A 114 -0.49 -2.30 -1.12
N ALA A 115 0.49 -3.11 -0.70
CA ALA A 115 1.03 -3.11 0.66
C ALA A 115 1.99 -1.92 0.90
N ALA A 116 2.44 -1.21 -0.13
CA ALA A 116 3.41 -0.11 0.00
C ALA A 116 2.93 1.02 0.92
N GLY A 117 1.63 1.33 0.94
CA GLY A 117 1.06 2.31 1.86
C GLY A 117 1.14 1.88 3.33
N VAL A 118 0.95 0.59 3.60
CA VAL A 118 1.09 0.00 4.95
C VAL A 118 2.55 -0.06 5.36
N ALA A 119 3.44 -0.49 4.47
CA ALA A 119 4.88 -0.45 4.69
C ALA A 119 5.35 0.96 5.04
N GLY A 120 4.83 1.97 4.33
CA GLY A 120 5.10 3.37 4.59
C GLY A 120 4.63 3.82 5.96
N LEU A 121 3.41 3.44 6.35
CA LEU A 121 2.89 3.74 7.69
C LEU A 121 3.73 3.08 8.79
N LEU A 122 4.10 1.82 8.64
CA LEU A 122 4.95 1.09 9.60
C LEU A 122 6.34 1.73 9.73
N LYS A 123 6.96 2.11 8.60
CA LYS A 123 8.22 2.87 8.58
C LYS A 123 8.11 4.16 9.38
N LYS A 124 7.05 4.95 9.13
CA LYS A 124 6.80 6.22 9.84
C LYS A 124 6.50 6.00 11.32
N HIS A 125 5.81 4.92 11.67
CA HIS A 125 5.52 4.58 13.06
C HIS A 125 6.80 4.25 13.83
N ALA A 126 7.68 3.44 13.24
CA ALA A 126 8.98 3.10 13.82
C ALA A 126 9.87 4.34 14.01
N ALA A 127 9.73 5.36 13.15
CA ALA A 127 10.42 6.64 13.28
C ALA A 127 9.76 7.63 14.28
N GLY A 128 8.61 7.28 14.87
CA GLY A 128 7.86 8.19 15.74
C GLY A 128 7.18 9.35 15.01
N GLU A 129 7.01 9.26 13.68
CA GLU A 129 6.50 10.33 12.81
C GLU A 129 4.99 10.23 12.54
N VAL A 130 4.33 9.18 13.04
CA VAL A 130 2.87 9.01 12.88
C VAL A 130 2.13 9.89 13.88
N PRO A 131 1.24 10.79 13.41
CA PRO A 131 0.55 11.71 14.30
C PRO A 131 -0.46 10.99 15.20
N THR A 132 -0.43 11.32 16.50
CA THR A 132 -1.37 10.76 17.49
C THR A 132 -2.79 11.28 17.29
N GLY A 133 -3.79 10.43 17.55
CA GLY A 133 -5.21 10.82 17.52
C GLY A 133 -5.76 11.12 16.11
N LYS A 134 -5.08 10.66 15.06
CA LYS A 134 -5.53 10.79 13.67
C LYS A 134 -6.09 9.47 13.15
N THR A 135 -7.07 9.57 12.26
CA THR A 135 -7.54 8.45 11.46
C THR A 135 -6.72 8.39 10.18
N ILE A 136 -6.15 7.22 9.89
CA ILE A 136 -5.36 6.98 8.68
C ILE A 136 -6.13 6.01 7.80
N VAL A 137 -6.27 6.36 6.53
CA VAL A 137 -6.90 5.53 5.51
C VAL A 137 -5.83 5.16 4.49
N ILE A 138 -5.68 3.86 4.22
CA ILE A 138 -4.72 3.35 3.25
C ILE A 138 -5.50 2.68 2.12
N THR A 139 -5.28 3.16 0.90
CA THR A 139 -5.84 2.54 -0.29
C THR A 139 -5.06 1.29 -0.66
N VAL A 140 -5.71 0.13 -0.60
CA VAL A 140 -5.20 -1.12 -1.14
C VAL A 140 -5.77 -1.34 -2.54
N THR A 141 -4.93 -1.20 -3.57
CA THR A 141 -5.38 -1.03 -4.96
C THR A 141 -5.70 -2.34 -5.70
N GLY A 142 -5.15 -3.46 -5.26
CA GLY A 142 -5.25 -4.75 -5.95
C GLY A 142 -5.29 -5.92 -4.99
N HIS A 143 -6.13 -6.89 -5.35
CA HIS A 143 -6.33 -8.13 -4.62
C HIS A 143 -5.10 -9.05 -4.73
N GLY A 144 -4.74 -9.76 -3.66
CA GLY A 144 -3.54 -10.60 -3.61
C GLY A 144 -3.50 -11.75 -4.63
N LEU A 145 -4.67 -12.19 -5.10
CA LEU A 145 -4.79 -13.19 -6.17
C LEU A 145 -4.24 -12.74 -7.54
N LYS A 146 -3.86 -11.47 -7.71
CA LYS A 146 -3.12 -11.03 -8.89
C LYS A 146 -1.68 -11.57 -8.92
N ASP A 147 -1.07 -11.74 -7.75
CA ASP A 147 0.32 -12.15 -7.58
C ASP A 147 0.47 -13.18 -6.44
N PRO A 148 -0.21 -14.33 -6.51
CA PRO A 148 -0.28 -15.30 -5.41
C PRO A 148 1.08 -15.91 -5.07
N GLN A 149 2.04 -15.90 -6.00
CA GLN A 149 3.39 -16.41 -5.78
C GLN A 149 4.11 -15.75 -4.60
N TRP A 150 3.84 -14.46 -4.33
CA TRP A 150 4.46 -13.76 -3.21
C TRP A 150 3.90 -14.17 -1.86
N ALA A 151 2.68 -14.73 -1.83
CA ALA A 151 2.12 -15.35 -0.62
C ALA A 151 2.72 -16.73 -0.33
N LEU A 152 3.26 -17.39 -1.37
CA LEU A 152 3.90 -18.70 -1.27
C LEU A 152 5.41 -18.62 -1.02
N ARG A 153 5.93 -17.43 -0.70
CA ARG A 153 7.35 -17.23 -0.38
C ARG A 153 7.55 -16.81 1.07
N THR A 154 8.42 -17.53 1.76
CA THR A 154 8.91 -17.22 3.11
C THR A 154 9.82 -16.00 3.10
N GLU A 155 10.19 -15.50 4.28
CA GLU A 155 11.11 -14.37 4.45
C GLU A 155 12.50 -14.64 3.86
N ASP A 156 12.99 -15.88 3.93
CA ASP A 156 14.26 -16.30 3.33
C ASP A 156 14.18 -16.55 1.82
N GLY A 157 13.02 -16.34 1.21
CA GLY A 157 12.77 -16.50 -0.22
C GLY A 157 12.50 -17.94 -0.68
N SER A 158 12.49 -18.92 0.24
CA SER A 158 12.06 -20.29 -0.08
C SER A 158 10.55 -20.38 -0.29
N GLU A 159 10.10 -21.47 -0.91
CA GLU A 159 8.67 -21.70 -1.14
C GLU A 159 8.02 -22.32 0.09
N VAL A 160 6.82 -21.86 0.43
CA VAL A 160 5.97 -22.48 1.45
C VAL A 160 5.60 -23.88 0.98
N GLN A 161 6.09 -24.89 1.70
CA GLN A 161 5.77 -26.28 1.44
C GLN A 161 4.74 -26.79 2.46
N PRO A 162 3.61 -27.35 2.00
CA PRO A 162 2.69 -28.04 2.89
C PRO A 162 3.40 -29.19 3.61
N VAL A 163 3.22 -29.29 4.93
CA VAL A 163 3.68 -30.46 5.68
C VAL A 163 2.78 -31.64 5.32
N LYS A 164 3.38 -32.73 4.84
CA LYS A 164 2.67 -33.97 4.48
C LYS A 164 2.68 -34.91 5.68
N VAL A 165 1.49 -35.27 6.15
CA VAL A 165 1.29 -36.22 7.25
C VAL A 165 0.41 -37.39 6.79
N SER A 166 0.40 -38.50 7.54
CA SER A 166 -0.52 -39.61 7.32
C SER A 166 -1.97 -39.17 7.54
N ASN A 167 -2.90 -39.83 6.84
CA ASN A 167 -4.34 -39.56 6.94
C ASN A 167 -4.94 -40.23 8.19
N ASP A 168 -4.45 -39.83 9.36
CA ASP A 168 -4.97 -40.27 10.65
C ASP A 168 -4.99 -39.09 11.65
N VAL A 169 -5.97 -39.12 12.55
CA VAL A 169 -6.24 -38.00 13.46
C VAL A 169 -5.09 -37.76 14.44
N VAL A 170 -4.39 -38.82 14.86
CA VAL A 170 -3.32 -38.73 15.86
C VAL A 170 -2.13 -37.98 15.28
N THR A 171 -1.66 -38.37 14.09
CA THR A 171 -0.53 -37.71 13.44
C THR A 171 -0.85 -36.26 13.04
N VAL A 172 -2.08 -35.99 12.60
CA VAL A 172 -2.52 -34.62 12.30
C VAL A 172 -2.57 -33.76 13.57
N ALA A 173 -3.08 -34.29 14.69
CA ALA A 173 -3.13 -33.56 15.96
C ALA A 173 -1.72 -33.27 16.50
N ALA A 174 -0.80 -34.23 16.36
CA ALA A 174 0.61 -34.09 16.71
C ALA A 174 1.28 -32.93 15.96
N GLU A 175 1.16 -32.93 14.63
CA GLU A 175 1.76 -31.89 13.78
C GLU A 175 1.19 -30.50 14.04
N LEU A 176 -0.10 -30.40 14.38
CA LEU A 176 -0.75 -29.14 14.73
C LEU A 176 -0.46 -28.68 16.17
N GLY A 177 0.27 -29.48 16.97
CA GLY A 177 0.55 -29.19 18.38
C GLY A 177 -0.71 -29.24 19.26
N LEU A 178 -1.68 -30.08 18.89
CA LEU A 178 -2.98 -30.23 19.56
C LEU A 178 -3.08 -31.52 20.40
N GLU A 179 -1.95 -32.17 20.69
CA GLU A 179 -1.94 -33.31 21.59
C GLU A 179 -2.41 -32.89 23.00
N GLU A 180 -3.27 -33.70 23.63
CA GLU A 180 -3.57 -33.53 25.05
C GLU A 180 -2.27 -33.73 25.85
N LYS A 181 -1.93 -32.77 26.71
CA LYS A 181 -0.80 -32.89 27.64
C LYS A 181 -1.06 -33.94 28.71
#